data_AF-A0A523TJI8-F1
#
_entry.id   AF-A0A523TJI8-F1
#
_cell.length_a   1.000
_cell.length_b   1.000
_cell.length_c   1.000
_cell.angle_alpha   90.00
_cell.angle_beta   90.00
_cell.angle_gamma   90.00
#
_symmetry.space_group_name_H-M   'P 1'
#
loop_
_entity.id
_entity.type
_entity.pdbx_description
1 polymer ?
#
loop_
_entity_poly.entity_id
_entity_poly.type
_entity_poly.pdbx_seq_one_letter_code
_entity_poly.pdbx_strand_id
1 'polypeptide(L)'
;MDSEYQSPAMNYWREKIMVNKKSQVAVIGAGPAGCAAAIQLKRYGLDVILIDREKIGGLARNANFIENYLGFPKGISGVEFCYTLEEHLKHLEIETVKDEI
;
A
#
# COMPACT_ATOMS: atom_id res chain seq x y z
N MET A 1 -0.88 -18.99 34.24
CA MET A 1 -0.72 -19.50 32.86
C MET A 1 -1.00 -18.31 31.98
N ASP A 2 0.07 -17.65 31.55
CA ASP A 2 0.10 -16.22 31.30
C ASP A 2 -0.66 -15.83 30.04
N SER A 3 -1.70 -15.00 30.20
CA SER A 3 -2.62 -14.57 29.15
C SER A 3 -2.11 -13.43 28.28
N GLU A 4 -0.79 -13.15 28.26
CA GLU A 4 -0.20 -11.98 27.60
C GLU A 4 1.09 -12.30 26.82
N TYR A 5 1.26 -13.51 26.29
CA TYR A 5 2.32 -13.72 25.29
C TYR A 5 1.94 -13.02 23.99
N GLN A 6 2.37 -11.76 23.84
CA GLN A 6 2.33 -11.06 22.56
C GLN A 6 3.58 -11.43 21.76
N SER A 7 3.39 -11.85 20.51
CA SER A 7 4.51 -12.21 19.65
C SER A 7 5.41 -10.98 19.39
N PRO A 8 6.72 -11.18 19.14
CA PRO A 8 7.60 -10.08 18.76
C PRO A 8 7.09 -9.27 17.56
N ALA A 9 6.42 -9.92 16.61
CA ALA A 9 5.75 -9.26 15.49
C ALA A 9 4.61 -8.35 15.97
N MET A 10 3.79 -8.80 16.93
CA MET A 10 2.71 -8.00 17.51
C MET A 10 3.23 -6.74 18.21
N ASN A 11 4.36 -6.85 18.93
CA ASN A 11 5.00 -5.70 19.58
C ASN A 11 5.61 -4.72 18.55
N TYR A 12 6.21 -5.24 17.48
CA TYR A 12 6.72 -4.44 16.36
C TYR A 12 5.62 -3.63 15.67
N TRP A 13 4.49 -4.27 15.36
CA TRP A 13 3.34 -3.60 14.75
C TRP A 13 2.68 -2.59 15.68
N ARG A 14 2.57 -2.90 16.98
CA ARG A 14 2.06 -1.95 17.97
C ARG A 14 2.90 -0.68 18.03
N GLU A 15 4.22 -0.80 18.06
CA GLU A 15 5.08 0.38 18.11
C GLU A 15 4.91 1.24 16.85
N LYS A 16 4.85 0.64 15.66
CA LYS A 16 4.65 1.39 14.40
C LYS A 16 3.25 2.03 14.27
N ILE A 17 2.20 1.35 14.74
CA ILE A 17 0.79 1.75 14.60
C ILE A 17 0.31 2.61 15.80
N MET A 18 1.03 2.68 16.91
CA MET A 18 0.59 3.46 18.09
C MET A 18 1.30 4.81 18.24
N VAL A 19 2.30 5.10 17.41
CA VAL A 19 3.10 6.34 17.51
C VAL A 19 2.32 7.60 17.08
N ASN A 20 1.19 7.49 16.36
CA ASN A 20 0.39 8.68 15.99
C ASN A 20 -1.10 8.55 16.35
N LYS A 21 -1.50 9.22 17.43
CA LYS A 21 -2.87 9.17 18.02
C LYS A 21 -3.98 9.79 17.14
N LYS A 22 -3.73 10.09 15.86
CA LYS A 22 -4.73 10.59 14.91
C LYS A 22 -4.87 9.61 13.74
N SER A 23 -6.06 9.02 13.65
CA SER A 23 -6.67 8.33 12.49
C SER A 23 -5.70 7.60 11.55
N GLN A 24 -4.96 6.62 12.09
CA GLN A 24 -4.12 5.73 11.28
C GLN A 24 -4.97 4.65 10.61
N VAL A 25 -4.78 4.47 9.30
CA VAL A 25 -5.45 3.43 8.50
C VAL A 25 -4.40 2.54 7.86
N ALA A 26 -4.52 1.23 8.07
CA ALA A 26 -3.73 0.24 7.36
C ALA A 26 -4.49 -0.25 6.12
N VAL A 27 -3.81 -0.27 4.97
CA VAL A 27 -4.31 -0.86 3.73
C VAL A 27 -3.44 -2.06 3.41
N ILE A 28 -4.04 -3.24 3.27
CA ILE A 28 -3.32 -4.49 2.98
C ILE A 28 -3.52 -4.86 1.51
N GLY A 29 -2.40 -5.02 0.80
CA GLY A 29 -2.31 -5.26 -0.64
C GLY A 29 -1.99 -3.98 -1.42
N ALA A 30 -0.84 -3.94 -2.08
CA ALA A 30 -0.37 -2.84 -2.92
C ALA A 30 -0.65 -3.06 -4.42
N GLY A 31 -1.76 -3.73 -4.74
CA GLY A 31 -2.33 -3.69 -6.09
C GLY A 31 -2.98 -2.33 -6.41
N PRO A 32 -3.56 -2.17 -7.61
CA PRO A 32 -4.19 -0.91 -8.01
C PRO A 32 -5.29 -0.45 -7.04
N ALA A 33 -6.08 -1.39 -6.51
CA ALA A 33 -7.14 -1.10 -5.54
C ALA A 33 -6.58 -0.52 -4.22
N GLY A 34 -5.56 -1.15 -3.64
CA GLY A 34 -4.96 -0.66 -2.39
C GLY A 34 -4.21 0.66 -2.57
N CYS A 35 -3.51 0.84 -3.69
CA CYS A 35 -2.89 2.12 -4.04
C CYS A 35 -3.94 3.22 -4.14
N ALA A 36 -5.04 2.99 -4.86
CA ALA A 36 -6.13 3.96 -4.98
C ALA A 36 -6.77 4.29 -3.63
N ALA A 37 -7.03 3.27 -2.79
CA ALA A 37 -7.54 3.46 -1.44
C ALA A 37 -6.59 4.34 -0.60
N ALA A 38 -5.30 4.00 -0.58
CA ALA A 38 -4.31 4.73 0.19
C ALA A 38 -4.19 6.20 -0.25
N ILE A 39 -4.17 6.44 -1.56
CA ILE A 39 -4.18 7.79 -2.14
C ILE A 39 -5.40 8.58 -1.67
N GLN A 40 -6.61 8.02 -1.75
CA GLN A 40 -7.82 8.74 -1.34
C GLN A 40 -7.81 9.01 0.16
N LEU A 41 -7.47 8.02 0.99
CA LEU A 41 -7.38 8.18 2.44
C LEU A 41 -6.38 9.27 2.83
N LYS A 42 -5.19 9.30 2.20
CA LYS A 42 -4.19 10.35 2.42
C LYS A 42 -4.72 11.74 2.02
N ARG A 43 -5.45 11.84 0.91
CA ARG A 43 -6.12 13.10 0.49
C ARG A 43 -7.20 13.57 1.46
N TYR A 44 -7.81 12.66 2.22
CA TYR A 44 -8.72 13.00 3.31
C TYR A 44 -8.00 13.39 4.63
N GLY A 45 -6.67 13.48 4.61
CA GLY A 45 -5.87 13.90 5.77
C GLY A 45 -5.64 12.78 6.79
N LEU A 46 -5.80 11.51 6.38
CA LEU A 46 -5.51 10.36 7.22
C LEU A 46 -4.05 9.93 7.07
N ASP A 47 -3.48 9.40 8.14
CA ASP A 47 -2.18 8.75 8.11
C ASP A 47 -2.38 7.31 7.63
N VAL A 48 -1.75 6.96 6.50
CA VAL A 48 -1.97 5.68 5.82
C VAL A 48 -0.68 4.90 5.77
N ILE A 49 -0.76 3.62 6.16
CA ILE A 49 0.29 2.64 5.95
C ILE A 49 -0.22 1.64 4.91
N LEU A 50 0.46 1.54 3.77
CA LEU A 50 0.17 0.54 2.73
C LEU A 50 1.11 -0.65 2.88
N ILE A 51 0.56 -1.84 3.06
CA ILE A 51 1.32 -3.05 3.39
C ILE A 51 1.17 -4.05 2.25
N ASP A 52 2.28 -4.59 1.75
CA ASP A 52 2.24 -5.67 0.76
C ASP A 52 3.43 -6.62 0.93
N ARG A 53 3.22 -7.90 0.65
CA ARG A 53 4.26 -8.93 0.77
C ARG A 53 5.40 -8.78 -0.25
N GLU A 54 5.13 -8.17 -1.41
CA GLU A 54 6.04 -8.07 -2.54
C GLU A 54 6.39 -6.60 -2.87
N LYS A 55 6.00 -6.13 -4.05
CA LYS A 55 6.27 -4.80 -4.61
C LYS A 55 4.95 -4.22 -5.06
N ILE A 56 4.90 -2.89 -5.14
CA ILE A 56 3.75 -2.15 -5.64
C ILE A 56 3.34 -2.65 -7.04
N GLY A 57 2.03 -2.71 -7.27
CA GLY A 57 1.42 -3.09 -8.54
C GLY A 57 0.64 -4.40 -8.50
N GLY A 58 0.83 -5.25 -7.47
CA GLY A 58 0.12 -6.53 -7.36
C GLY A 58 0.22 -7.37 -8.63
N LEU A 59 -0.90 -7.90 -9.12
CA LEU A 59 -0.95 -8.70 -10.35
C LEU A 59 -0.60 -7.91 -11.62
N ALA A 60 -0.71 -6.58 -11.63
CA ALA A 60 -0.39 -5.77 -12.80
C ALA A 60 1.09 -5.87 -13.20
N ARG A 61 1.96 -6.24 -12.25
CA ARG A 61 3.37 -6.54 -12.52
C ARG A 61 3.60 -7.69 -13.49
N ASN A 62 2.63 -8.62 -13.58
CA ASN A 62 2.71 -9.78 -14.47
C ASN A 62 2.13 -9.49 -15.85
N ALA A 63 1.54 -8.31 -16.06
CA ALA A 63 0.97 -7.94 -17.35
C ALA A 63 2.08 -7.47 -18.29
N ASN A 64 2.15 -8.05 -19.49
CA ASN A 64 3.01 -7.54 -20.55
C ASN A 64 2.52 -6.14 -20.99
N PHE A 65 1.22 -6.00 -21.18
CA PHE A 65 0.58 -4.77 -21.63
C PHE A 65 -0.85 -4.68 -21.06
N ILE A 66 -1.27 -3.47 -20.69
CA ILE A 66 -2.56 -3.18 -20.06
C ILE A 66 -3.32 -2.22 -20.97
N GLU A 67 -4.44 -2.68 -21.53
CA GLU A 67 -5.25 -1.91 -22.50
C GLU A 67 -6.58 -1.43 -21.93
N ASN A 68 -6.94 -1.91 -20.74
CA ASN A 68 -8.26 -1.73 -20.13
C ASN A 68 -8.24 -0.85 -18.87
N TYR A 69 -7.15 -0.13 -18.61
CA TYR A 69 -7.06 0.78 -17.46
C TYR A 69 -7.29 2.23 -17.89
N LEU A 70 -8.26 2.89 -17.24
CA LEU A 70 -8.63 4.27 -17.55
C LEU A 70 -7.44 5.22 -17.34
N GLY A 71 -7.35 6.24 -18.19
CA GLY A 71 -6.21 7.18 -18.22
C GLY A 71 -5.10 6.80 -19.20
N PHE A 72 -5.11 5.57 -19.74
CA PHE A 72 -4.15 5.08 -20.73
C PHE A 72 -4.86 4.67 -22.02
N PRO A 73 -5.36 5.62 -22.84
CA PRO A 73 -6.17 5.31 -24.03
C PRO A 73 -5.41 4.55 -25.14
N LYS A 74 -4.08 4.51 -25.07
CA LYS A 74 -3.21 3.72 -25.97
C LYS A 74 -2.61 2.48 -25.29
N GLY A 75 -3.10 2.15 -24.09
CA GLY A 75 -2.50 1.16 -23.20
C GLY A 75 -1.19 1.63 -22.58
N ILE A 76 -0.64 0.78 -21.70
CA ILE A 76 0.62 0.99 -20.97
C ILE A 76 1.24 -0.36 -20.62
N SER A 77 2.57 -0.47 -20.56
CA SER A 77 3.20 -1.71 -20.09
C SER A 77 2.90 -1.94 -18.60
N GLY A 78 2.87 -3.20 -18.16
CA GLY A 78 2.67 -3.50 -16.73
C GLY A 78 3.73 -2.87 -15.84
N VAL A 79 4.98 -2.80 -16.31
CA VAL A 79 6.11 -2.19 -15.60
C VAL A 79 5.91 -0.68 -15.44
N GLU A 80 5.61 0.04 -16.53
CA GLU A 80 5.37 1.48 -16.47
C GLU A 80 4.14 1.80 -15.62
N PHE A 81 3.09 0.99 -15.73
CA PHE A 81 1.90 1.15 -14.90
C PHE A 81 2.23 1.04 -13.40
N CYS A 82 2.98 0.02 -13.00
CA CYS A 82 3.42 -0.12 -11.59
C CYS A 82 4.30 1.06 -11.15
N TYR A 83 5.17 1.56 -12.03
CA TYR A 83 5.96 2.76 -11.75
C TYR A 83 5.08 3.99 -11.50
N THR A 84 4.01 4.18 -12.28
CA THR A 84 3.07 5.30 -12.04
C THR A 84 2.36 5.21 -10.69
N LEU A 85 2.03 3.98 -10.23
CA LEU A 85 1.46 3.76 -8.91
C LEU A 85 2.48 4.12 -7.81
N GLU A 86 3.72 3.65 -7.92
CA GLU A 86 4.80 3.97 -6.97
C GLU A 86 5.06 5.46 -6.87
N GLU A 87 5.14 6.16 -8.01
CA GLU A 87 5.37 7.60 -8.04
C GLU A 87 4.24 8.38 -7.35
N HIS A 88 2.98 7.97 -7.53
CA HIS A 88 1.86 8.64 -6.87
C HIS A 88 1.87 8.43 -5.34
N LEU A 89 2.21 7.22 -4.89
CA LEU A 89 2.38 6.95 -3.46
C LEU A 89 3.51 7.78 -2.85
N LYS A 90 4.65 7.88 -3.53
CA LYS A 90 5.80 8.70 -3.10
C LYS A 90 5.46 10.19 -3.08
N HIS A 91 4.77 10.69 -4.11
CA HIS A 91 4.37 12.09 -4.21
C HIS A 91 3.49 12.54 -3.04
N LEU A 92 2.64 11.64 -2.53
CA LEU A 92 1.78 11.88 -1.38
C LEU A 92 2.42 11.47 -0.05
N GLU A 93 3.68 11.04 -0.04
CA GLU A 93 4.39 10.60 1.17
C GLU A 93 3.62 9.52 1.94
N ILE A 94 3.04 8.57 1.21
CA ILE A 94 2.34 7.42 1.80
C ILE A 94 3.40 6.38 2.21
N GLU A 95 3.37 5.98 3.47
CA GLU A 95 4.27 4.95 3.98
C GLU A 95 3.93 3.61 3.33
N THR A 96 4.95 2.94 2.78
CA THR A 96 4.83 1.59 2.23
C THR A 96 5.67 0.64 3.06
N VAL A 97 5.10 -0.50 3.42
CA VAL A 97 5.75 -1.52 4.25
C VAL A 97 5.70 -2.85 3.53
N LYS A 98 6.88 -3.47 3.41
CA LYS A 98 6.96 -4.83 2.88
C LYS A 98 6.78 -5.82 4.03
N ASP A 99 5.60 -6.43 4.12
CA ASP A 99 5.30 -7.43 5.15
C ASP A 99 4.13 -8.33 4.75
N GLU A 100 3.94 -9.41 5.49
CA GLU A 100 2.81 -10.34 5.38
C GLU A 100 2.04 -10.36 6.70
N ILE A 101 0.71 -10.31 6.63
CA ILE A 101 -0.20 -10.25 7.79
C ILE A 101 -1.09 -11.49 7.80
#